data_AF-A0AAV5U9C6-F1
#
_entry.id   AF-A0AAV5U9C6-F1
#
_cell.length_a   1.000
_cell.length_b   1.000
_cell.length_c   1.000
_cell.angle_alpha   90.00
_cell.angle_beta   90.00
_cell.angle_gamma   90.00
#
_symmetry.space_group_name_H-M   'P 1'
#
loop_
_entity.id
_entity.type
_entity.pdbx_description
1 polymer ?
#
loop_
_entity_poly.entity_id
_entity_poly.type
_entity_poly.pdbx_seq_one_letter_code
_entity_poly.pdbx_strand_id
1 'polypeptide(L)'
;MLYESDRSNVQLIVIIDWQSFTIGNALFDISLLCAISLTPEVRKTNEHALVEFYWREMQQKCAAKGTSFIIDLDTARKLYPHCLQWGAVVLAMMVFLRRLVAAEPDEIREDGPLIARLRAILEDITE
;
A
#
# COMPACT_ATOMS: atom_id res chain seq x y z
N MET A 1 -11.01 3.72 5.63
CA MET A 1 -11.15 3.55 7.09
C MET A 1 -11.51 4.89 7.70
N LEU A 2 -12.43 4.94 8.65
CA LEU A 2 -12.81 6.17 9.36
C LEU A 2 -12.32 6.09 10.81
N TYR A 3 -11.68 7.17 11.26
CA TYR A 3 -11.10 7.28 12.59
C TYR A 3 -11.73 8.45 13.35
N GLU A 4 -11.95 8.27 14.64
CA GLU A 4 -12.23 9.33 15.59
C GLU A 4 -10.92 9.77 16.23
N SER A 5 -10.69 11.06 16.36
CA SER A 5 -9.52 11.60 17.06
C SER A 5 -9.96 12.56 18.16
N ASP A 6 -9.61 12.23 19.41
CA ASP A 6 -9.72 13.14 20.54
C ASP A 6 -8.36 13.29 21.23
N ARG A 7 -7.80 14.51 21.19
CA ARG A 7 -6.62 15.10 21.87
C ARG A 7 -5.29 14.32 21.91
N SER A 8 -5.31 13.00 21.95
CA SER A 8 -4.16 12.08 21.89
C SER A 8 -4.55 10.63 21.56
N ASN A 9 -5.83 10.33 21.34
CA ASN A 9 -6.33 8.99 21.07
C ASN A 9 -6.95 8.94 19.67
N VAL A 10 -6.50 7.99 18.86
CA VAL A 10 -7.04 7.73 17.52
C VAL A 10 -7.73 6.38 17.55
N GLN A 11 -9.07 6.38 17.46
CA GLN A 11 -9.87 5.17 17.49
C GLN A 11 -10.43 4.86 16.11
N LEU A 12 -10.25 3.63 15.63
CA LEU A 12 -10.89 3.15 14.40
C LEU A 12 -12.40 2.98 14.65
N ILE A 13 -13.22 3.73 13.92
CA ILE A 13 -14.69 3.65 13.99
C ILE A 13 -15.20 2.54 13.07
N VAL A 14 -14.79 2.60 11.79
CA VAL A 14 -15.29 1.67 10.78
C VAL A 14 -14.30 1.47 9.62
N ILE A 15 -14.25 0.24 9.13
CA ILE A 15 -13.60 -0.11 7.87
C ILE A 15 -14.68 -0.14 6.79
N ILE A 16 -14.59 0.79 5.84
CA ILE A 16 -15.44 0.86 4.65
C ILE A 16 -14.70 0.27 3.45
N ASP A 17 -15.44 -0.07 2.39
CA ASP A 17 -14.91 -0.62 1.13
C ASP A 17 -14.11 -1.92 1.29
N TRP A 18 -14.57 -2.81 2.17
CA TRP A 18 -13.91 -4.08 2.46
C TRP A 18 -14.21 -5.19 1.43
N GLN A 19 -14.95 -4.90 0.35
CA GLN A 19 -15.31 -5.91 -0.67
C GLN A 19 -14.11 -6.56 -1.37
N SER A 20 -12.93 -5.94 -1.30
CA SER A 20 -11.69 -6.47 -1.85
C SER A 20 -10.84 -7.23 -0.82
N PHE A 21 -11.31 -7.40 0.42
CA PHE A 21 -10.60 -8.22 1.41
C PHE A 21 -10.64 -9.69 0.99
N THR A 22 -9.47 -10.30 0.93
CA THR A 22 -9.29 -11.70 0.59
C THR A 22 -8.29 -12.34 1.54
N ILE A 23 -8.35 -13.67 1.68
CA ILE A 23 -7.27 -14.41 2.34
C ILE A 23 -6.10 -14.44 1.36
N GLY A 24 -5.01 -13.78 1.71
CA GLY A 24 -3.87 -13.62 0.82
C GLY A 24 -2.56 -13.39 1.57
N ASN A 25 -1.52 -13.08 0.81
CA ASN A 25 -0.22 -12.73 1.38
C ASN A 25 -0.32 -11.38 2.09
N ALA A 26 -0.04 -11.38 3.40
CA ALA A 26 -0.07 -10.17 4.24
C ALA A 26 0.87 -9.05 3.76
N LEU A 27 1.86 -9.36 2.91
CA LEU A 27 2.74 -8.36 2.30
C LEU A 27 2.05 -7.54 1.20
N PHE A 28 0.92 -7.99 0.66
CA PHE A 28 0.13 -7.17 -0.26
C PHE A 28 -0.43 -5.92 0.41
N ASP A 29 -0.81 -6.02 1.69
CA ASP A 29 -1.39 -4.88 2.41
C ASP A 29 -0.36 -3.75 2.55
N ILE A 30 0.86 -4.10 2.98
CA ILE A 30 1.93 -3.10 3.13
C ILE A 30 2.44 -2.61 1.78
N SER A 31 2.50 -3.47 0.75
CA SER A 31 2.93 -3.04 -0.58
C SER A 31 1.92 -2.09 -1.23
N LEU A 32 0.62 -2.36 -1.10
CA LEU A 32 -0.44 -1.48 -1.59
C LEU A 32 -0.48 -0.16 -0.82
N LEU A 33 -0.28 -0.19 0.49
CA LEU A 33 -0.16 1.03 1.30
C LEU A 33 0.99 1.91 0.78
N CYS A 34 2.17 1.34 0.61
CA CYS A 34 3.35 2.05 0.09
C CYS A 34 3.12 2.58 -1.33
N ALA A 35 2.50 1.78 -2.21
CA ALA A 35 2.27 2.15 -3.60
C ALA A 35 1.25 3.29 -3.75
N ILE A 36 0.13 3.24 -3.02
CA ILE A 36 -1.03 4.09 -3.27
C ILE A 36 -1.01 5.35 -2.39
N SER A 37 -0.52 5.22 -1.16
CA SER A 37 -0.67 6.27 -0.14
C SER A 37 0.53 7.21 -0.05
N LEU A 38 1.73 6.74 -0.38
CA LEU A 38 2.96 7.52 -0.26
C LEU A 38 3.29 8.22 -1.58
N THR A 39 4.01 9.34 -1.51
CA THR A 39 4.69 9.88 -2.70
C THR A 39 5.90 9.00 -3.01
N PRO A 40 6.40 8.98 -4.26
CA PRO A 40 7.58 8.21 -4.63
C PRO A 40 8.79 8.46 -3.72
N GLU A 41 9.03 9.72 -3.35
CA GLU A 41 10.17 10.15 -2.53
C GLU A 41 10.06 9.61 -1.11
N VAL A 42 8.86 9.72 -0.51
CA VAL A 42 8.59 9.20 0.83
C VAL A 42 8.67 7.68 0.85
N ARG A 43 8.14 7.00 -0.18
CA ARG A 43 8.21 5.54 -0.31
C ARG A 43 9.67 5.07 -0.35
N LYS A 44 10.47 5.56 -1.31
CA LYS A 44 11.88 5.13 -1.48
C LYS A 44 12.71 5.31 -0.20
N THR A 45 12.41 6.36 0.56
CA THR A 45 13.13 6.65 1.82
C THR A 45 12.70 5.73 2.98
N ASN A 46 11.44 5.28 3.02
CA ASN A 46 10.85 4.66 4.21
C ASN A 46 10.37 3.21 4.03
N GLU A 47 10.27 2.70 2.80
CA GLU A 47 9.58 1.43 2.55
C GLU A 47 10.18 0.23 3.28
N HIS A 48 11.51 0.13 3.37
CA HIS A 48 12.15 -0.96 4.11
C HIS A 48 11.86 -0.90 5.61
N ALA A 49 11.86 0.31 6.19
CA ALA A 49 11.54 0.51 7.59
C ALA A 49 10.05 0.20 7.87
N LEU A 50 9.16 0.56 6.94
CA LEU A 50 7.74 0.24 7.02
C LEU A 50 7.48 -1.27 6.94
N VAL A 51 8.16 -1.99 6.05
CA VAL A 51 8.07 -3.46 5.94
C VAL A 51 8.55 -4.13 7.23
N GLU A 52 9.67 -3.67 7.79
CA GLU A 52 10.19 -4.20 9.05
C GLU A 52 9.25 -3.91 10.22
N PHE A 53 8.73 -2.68 10.31
CA PHE A 53 7.75 -2.31 11.32
C PHE A 53 6.51 -3.19 11.24
N TYR A 54 5.95 -3.37 10.03
CA TYR A 54 4.80 -4.23 9.80
C TYR A 54 5.06 -5.67 10.23
N TRP A 55 6.21 -6.23 9.82
CA TRP A 55 6.62 -7.59 10.21
C TRP A 55 6.70 -7.74 11.73
N ARG A 56 7.33 -6.78 12.43
CA ARG A 56 7.49 -6.80 13.88
C ARG A 56 6.15 -6.77 14.61
N GLU A 57 5.25 -5.89 14.17
CA GLU A 57 3.90 -5.79 14.73
C GLU A 57 3.09 -7.08 14.50
N MET A 58 3.18 -7.67 13.31
CA MET A 58 2.53 -8.95 13.01
C MET A 58 3.08 -10.08 13.87
N GLN A 59 4.40 -10.16 14.00
CA GLN A 59 5.06 -11.16 14.84
C GLN A 59 4.62 -11.03 16.31
N GLN A 60 4.58 -9.81 16.85
CA GLN A 60 4.13 -9.56 18.22
C GLN A 60 2.65 -9.95 18.42
N LYS A 61 1.78 -9.60 17.48
CA LYS A 61 0.35 -9.93 17.55
C LYS A 61 0.07 -11.43 17.41
N CYS A 62 0.83 -12.14 16.59
CA CYS A 62 0.78 -13.59 16.51
C CYS A 62 1.27 -14.23 17.81
N ALA A 63 2.41 -13.77 18.35
CA ALA A 63 2.98 -14.29 19.59
C ALA A 63 2.01 -14.15 20.78
N ALA A 64 1.30 -13.01 20.88
CA ALA A 64 0.27 -12.80 21.89
C ALA A 64 -0.90 -13.79 21.81
N LYS A 65 -1.10 -14.45 20.66
CA LYS A 65 -2.11 -15.48 20.42
C LYS A 65 -1.53 -16.90 20.47
N GLY A 66 -0.27 -17.07 20.87
CA GLY A 66 0.42 -18.37 20.89
C GLY A 66 0.77 -18.90 19.51
N THR A 67 0.81 -18.05 18.49
CA THR A 67 1.21 -18.41 17.12
C THR A 67 2.43 -17.60 16.67
N SER A 68 3.00 -17.92 15.52
CA SER A 68 4.06 -17.12 14.89
C SER A 68 3.61 -16.62 13.53
N PHE A 69 4.11 -15.45 13.13
CA PHE A 69 3.97 -15.05 11.74
C PHE A 69 4.86 -15.98 10.89
N ILE A 70 4.29 -16.52 9.81
CA ILE A 70 4.92 -17.62 9.06
C ILE A 70 6.15 -17.14 8.26
N ILE A 71 6.20 -15.84 7.95
CA ILE A 71 7.23 -15.23 7.10
C ILE A 71 8.28 -14.58 7.99
N ASP A 72 9.55 -14.94 7.83
CA ASP A 72 10.66 -14.24 8.48
C ASP A 72 10.98 -12.90 7.80
N LEU A 73 11.73 -12.03 8.47
CA LEU A 73 12.01 -10.68 7.98
C LEU A 73 12.78 -10.66 6.65
N ASP A 74 13.73 -11.58 6.45
CA ASP A 74 14.53 -11.62 5.23
C ASP A 74 13.68 -12.08 4.04
N THR A 75 12.82 -13.07 4.25
CA THR A 75 11.83 -13.49 3.26
C THR A 75 10.84 -12.36 2.98
N ALA A 76 10.37 -11.63 3.98
CA ALA A 76 9.48 -10.48 3.80
C ALA A 76 10.11 -9.39 2.91
N ARG A 77 11.38 -9.05 3.16
CA ARG A 77 12.13 -8.07 2.35
C ARG A 77 12.31 -8.53 0.90
N LYS A 78 12.53 -9.82 0.66
CA LYS A 78 12.65 -10.39 -0.69
C LYS A 78 11.33 -10.43 -1.44
N LEU A 79 10.23 -10.71 -0.74
CA LEU A 79 8.91 -10.81 -1.37
C LEU A 79 8.25 -9.45 -1.59
N TYR A 80 8.59 -8.44 -0.79
CA TYR A 80 8.00 -7.10 -0.89
C TYR A 80 8.05 -6.49 -2.30
N PRO A 81 9.19 -6.47 -3.03
CA PRO A 81 9.24 -5.93 -4.39
C PRO A 81 8.28 -6.63 -5.36
N HIS A 82 8.12 -7.95 -5.24
CA HIS A 82 7.15 -8.70 -6.05
C HIS A 82 5.71 -8.33 -5.69
N CYS A 83 5.41 -8.10 -4.41
CA CYS A 83 4.11 -7.60 -3.98
C CYS A 83 3.87 -6.14 -4.41
N LEU A 84 4.92 -5.35 -4.60
CA LEU A 84 4.83 -3.96 -5.04
C LEU A 84 4.41 -3.84 -6.51
N GLN A 85 4.74 -4.83 -7.34
CA GLN A 85 4.27 -4.91 -8.73
C GLN A 85 2.74 -4.91 -8.83
N TRP A 86 2.06 -5.53 -7.88
CA TRP A 86 0.60 -5.46 -7.79
C TRP A 86 0.08 -4.05 -7.50
N GLY A 87 0.87 -3.23 -6.80
CA GLY A 87 0.60 -1.81 -6.63
C GLY A 87 0.54 -1.06 -7.96
N ALA A 88 1.39 -1.40 -8.93
CA ALA A 88 1.33 -0.82 -10.27
C ALA A 88 0.02 -1.17 -11.00
N VAL A 89 -0.43 -2.42 -10.91
CA VAL A 89 -1.69 -2.86 -11.52
C VAL A 89 -2.87 -2.10 -10.92
N VAL A 90 -2.94 -2.00 -9.59
CA VAL A 90 -4.02 -1.29 -8.90
C VAL A 90 -4.00 0.20 -9.22
N LEU A 91 -2.83 0.84 -9.26
CA LEU A 91 -2.70 2.24 -9.66
C LEU A 91 -3.13 2.45 -11.12
N ALA A 92 -2.77 1.56 -12.04
CA ALA A 92 -3.21 1.63 -13.43
C ALA A 92 -4.74 1.55 -13.54
N MET A 93 -5.37 0.63 -12.78
CA MET A 93 -6.83 0.55 -12.69
C MET A 93 -7.44 1.84 -12.11
N MET A 94 -6.86 2.40 -11.05
CA MET A 94 -7.35 3.66 -10.46
C MET A 94 -7.22 4.85 -11.42
N VAL A 95 -6.12 4.94 -12.16
CA VAL A 95 -5.92 5.98 -13.19
C VAL A 95 -6.96 5.81 -14.30
N PHE A 96 -7.18 4.59 -14.77
CA PHE A 96 -8.17 4.27 -15.80
C PHE A 96 -9.60 4.60 -15.36
N LEU A 97 -10.01 4.15 -14.17
CA LEU A 97 -11.32 4.46 -13.60
C LEU A 97 -11.52 5.97 -13.41
N ARG A 98 -10.48 6.68 -12.93
CA ARG A 98 -10.53 8.14 -12.81
C ARG A 98 -10.71 8.83 -14.16
N ARG A 99 -10.14 8.30 -15.25
CA ARG A 99 -10.35 8.84 -16.60
C ARG A 99 -11.76 8.56 -17.12
N LEU A 100 -12.30 7.37 -16.86
CA LEU A 100 -13.68 7.03 -17.24
C LEU A 100 -14.73 7.92 -16.56
N VAL A 101 -14.49 8.31 -15.31
CA VAL A 101 -15.44 9.11 -14.51
C VAL A 101 -15.21 10.62 -14.67
N ALA A 102 -14.04 11.04 -15.20
CA ALA A 102 -13.75 12.45 -15.40
C ALA A 102 -14.59 13.03 -16.55
N ALA A 103 -15.27 14.14 -16.28
CA ALA A 103 -16.06 14.87 -17.29
C ALA A 103 -15.20 15.79 -18.18
N GLU A 104 -13.94 16.05 -17.80
CA GLU A 104 -13.05 16.99 -18.49
C GLU A 104 -12.16 16.29 -19.54
N PRO A 105 -11.93 16.93 -20.69
CA PRO A 105 -11.08 16.38 -21.77
C PRO A 105 -9.62 16.25 -21.33
N ASP A 106 -8.97 15.16 -21.76
CA ASP A 106 -7.62 14.73 -21.34
C ASP A 106 -6.51 15.77 -21.61
N GLU A 107 -6.69 16.71 -22.54
CA GLU A 107 -5.67 17.69 -22.96
C GLU A 107 -5.32 18.77 -21.92
N ILE A 108 -6.19 19.01 -20.92
CA ILE A 108 -6.00 20.05 -19.89
C ILE A 108 -5.35 19.47 -18.62
N ARG A 109 -5.18 18.15 -18.53
CA ARG A 109 -4.88 17.47 -17.27
C ARG A 109 -3.38 17.34 -17.02
N GLU A 110 -2.87 18.05 -16.02
CA GLU A 110 -1.56 17.74 -15.43
C GLU A 110 -1.54 16.28 -14.92
N ASP A 111 -0.36 15.65 -15.01
CA ASP A 111 -0.11 14.31 -14.49
C ASP A 111 -0.40 14.29 -12.99
N GLY A 112 -1.60 13.85 -12.62
CA GLY A 112 -2.05 13.81 -11.24
C GLY A 112 -1.20 12.85 -10.38
N PRO A 113 -1.30 12.94 -9.04
CA PRO A 113 -0.43 12.21 -8.12
C PRO A 113 -0.44 10.68 -8.29
N LEU A 114 -1.55 10.11 -8.81
CA LEU A 114 -1.63 8.68 -9.13
C LEU A 114 -0.74 8.27 -10.32
N ILE A 115 -0.63 9.13 -11.34
CA ILE A 115 0.22 8.87 -12.52
C ILE A 115 1.69 8.96 -12.12
N ALA A 116 2.07 9.96 -11.32
CA ALA A 116 3.42 10.09 -10.79
C ALA A 116 3.84 8.86 -9.97
N ARG A 117 2.96 8.37 -9.09
CA ARG A 117 3.18 7.12 -8.32
C ARG A 117 3.31 5.91 -9.23
N LEU A 118 2.41 5.76 -10.21
CA LEU A 118 2.44 4.64 -11.15
C LEU A 118 3.76 4.61 -11.94
N ARG A 119 4.17 5.76 -12.48
CA ARG A 119 5.41 5.90 -13.24
C ARG A 119 6.62 5.48 -12.39
N ALA A 120 6.72 6.00 -11.17
CA ALA A 120 7.83 5.68 -10.27
C ALA A 120 7.88 4.18 -9.90
N ILE A 121 6.73 3.51 -9.74
CA ILE A 121 6.73 2.07 -9.48
C ILE A 121 7.14 1.29 -10.73
N LEU A 122 6.71 1.70 -11.92
CA LEU A 122 7.10 1.05 -13.17
C LEU A 122 8.61 1.15 -13.41
N GLU A 123 9.21 2.31 -13.12
CA GLU A 123 10.66 2.51 -13.17
C GLU A 123 11.41 1.54 -12.25
N ASP A 124 10.95 1.41 -10.99
CA ASP A 124 11.56 0.50 -10.01
C ASP A 124 11.43 -0.99 -10.36
N ILE A 125 10.48 -1.36 -11.24
CA ILE A 125 10.29 -2.75 -11.70
C ILE A 125 11.23 -3.08 -12.87
N THR A 126 11.62 -2.07 -13.64
CA THR A 126 12.47 -2.22 -14.82
C THR A 126 13.97 -2.20 -14.53
N GLU A 127 14.36 -1.73 -13.35
CA GLU A 127 15.75 -1.75 -12.83
C GLU A 127 16.07 -3.03 -12.07
#